data_AF-A0A8T3NR93-F1
#
_entry.id   AF-A0A8T3NR93-F1
#
_cell.length_a   1.000
_cell.length_b   1.000
_cell.length_c   1.000
_cell.angle_alpha   90.00
_cell.angle_beta   90.00
_cell.angle_gamma   90.00
#
_symmetry.space_group_name_H-M   'P 1'
#
loop_
_entity.id
_entity.type
_entity.pdbx_description
1 polymer ?
#
loop_
_entity_poly.entity_id
_entity_poly.type
_entity_poly.pdbx_seq_one_letter_code
_entity_poly.pdbx_strand_id
1 'polypeptide(L)'
;MQVSAQRRRVPVRIVDWEATETRVRADLLEAAIRWGEFDELAIWSVTLPEEARALLREAGFNVSAAPASIGRAYRGRAHGSRLLVRPVRPEMPPAEWVVADRPLLDLEQWDLRMIYSDGF
;
A
#
# COMPACT_ATOMS: atom_id res chain seq x y z
N MET A 1 37.32 -22.16 0.09
CA MET A 1 36.33 -21.34 -0.64
C MET A 1 34.99 -21.49 0.08
N GLN A 2 34.64 -20.54 0.95
CA GLN A 2 33.48 -20.65 1.84
C GLN A 2 32.28 -20.01 1.14
N VAL A 3 31.28 -20.81 0.78
CA VAL A 3 30.00 -20.30 0.25
C VAL A 3 29.20 -19.82 1.45
N SER A 4 29.18 -18.50 1.66
CA SER A 4 28.30 -17.88 2.65
C SER A 4 26.85 -18.04 2.19
N ALA A 5 26.06 -18.78 2.97
CA ALA A 5 24.62 -18.88 2.77
C ALA A 5 24.01 -17.49 2.97
N GLN A 6 23.59 -16.87 1.88
CA GLN A 6 22.92 -15.57 1.91
C GLN A 6 21.54 -15.76 2.54
N ARG A 7 21.42 -15.52 3.86
CA ARG A 7 20.14 -15.48 4.54
C ARG A 7 19.25 -14.48 3.81
N ARG A 8 18.16 -14.95 3.20
CA ARG A 8 17.13 -14.07 2.65
C ARG A 8 16.54 -13.29 3.83
N ARG A 9 16.90 -12.02 3.95
CA ARG A 9 16.25 -11.08 4.87
C ARG A 9 14.82 -10.89 4.38
N VAL A 10 13.85 -11.24 5.22
CA VAL A 10 12.44 -11.03 4.93
C VAL A 10 12.07 -9.67 5.52
N PRO A 11 11.64 -8.69 4.70
CA PRO A 11 11.27 -7.38 5.21
C PRO A 11 10.06 -7.47 6.13
N VAL A 12 10.08 -6.73 7.23
CA VAL A 12 8.90 -6.53 8.07
C VAL A 12 7.98 -5.54 7.36
N ARG A 13 6.68 -5.84 7.32
CA ARG A 13 5.69 -5.01 6.63
C ARG A 13 4.74 -4.38 7.62
N ILE A 14 4.64 -3.06 7.59
CA ILE A 14 3.54 -2.33 8.20
C ILE A 14 2.32 -2.55 7.29
N VAL A 15 1.38 -3.36 7.77
CA VAL A 15 0.15 -3.67 7.04
C VAL A 15 -0.97 -2.66 7.33
N ASP A 16 -0.87 -1.97 8.47
CA ASP A 16 -1.84 -0.97 8.90
C ASP A 16 -1.15 0.10 9.76
N TRP A 17 -1.50 1.37 9.57
CA TRP A 17 -0.89 2.52 10.25
C TRP A 17 -1.89 3.65 10.49
N GLU A 18 -2.70 3.44 11.51
CA GLU A 18 -3.83 4.32 11.82
C GLU A 18 -3.64 5.11 13.12
N ALA A 19 -4.05 6.37 13.07
CA ALA A 19 -4.16 7.26 14.21
C ALA A 19 -5.13 8.40 13.89
N THR A 20 -5.77 8.95 14.92
CA THR A 20 -6.68 10.10 14.80
C THR A 20 -5.95 11.42 14.57
N GLU A 21 -4.68 11.50 14.99
CA GLU A 21 -3.86 12.70 14.89
C GLU A 21 -2.56 12.42 14.15
N THR A 22 -2.15 13.34 13.28
CA THR A 22 -0.90 13.24 12.52
C THR A 22 0.33 13.11 13.42
N ARG A 23 0.34 13.80 14.57
CA ARG A 23 1.42 13.68 15.56
C ARG A 23 1.51 12.27 16.12
N VAL A 24 0.39 11.68 16.52
CA VAL A 24 0.35 10.29 17.03
C VAL A 24 0.82 9.31 15.95
N ARG A 25 0.42 9.54 14.69
CA ARG A 25 0.89 8.75 13.55
C ARG A 25 2.43 8.80 13.43
N ALA A 26 3.03 9.98 13.57
CA ALA A 26 4.48 10.16 13.56
C ALA A 26 5.18 9.47 14.76
N ASP A 27 4.66 9.65 15.97
CA ASP A 27 5.21 9.06 17.20
C ASP A 27 5.23 7.52 17.12
N LEU A 28 4.16 6.91 16.56
CA LEU A 28 4.07 5.46 16.34
C LEU A 28 5.13 4.96 15.35
N LEU A 29 5.35 5.69 14.25
CA LEU A 29 6.37 5.34 13.25
C LEU A 29 7.77 5.44 13.85
N GLU A 30 8.06 6.52 14.59
CA GLU A 30 9.35 6.70 15.26
C GLU A 30 9.60 5.60 16.30
N ALA A 31 8.58 5.23 17.09
CA ALA A 31 8.67 4.14 18.05
C ALA A 31 8.99 2.80 17.35
N ALA A 32 8.31 2.48 16.26
CA ALA A 32 8.55 1.26 15.49
C ALA A 32 9.97 1.19 14.92
N ILE A 33 10.50 2.29 14.38
CA ILE A 33 11.87 2.35 13.86
C ILE A 33 12.89 2.22 14.98
N ARG A 34 12.68 2.91 16.09
CA ARG A 34 13.63 2.97 17.22
C ARG A 34 13.76 1.64 17.96
N TRP A 35 12.67 0.90 18.10
CA TRP A 35 12.63 -0.33 18.89
C TRP A 35 12.60 -1.62 18.05
N GLY A 36 12.36 -1.50 16.75
CA GLY A 36 12.07 -2.65 15.90
C GLY A 36 13.22 -3.62 15.62
N GLU A 37 14.48 -3.20 15.76
CA GLU A 37 15.66 -3.99 15.36
C GLU A 37 15.50 -4.65 13.96
N PHE A 38 14.77 -3.99 13.05
CA PHE A 38 14.46 -4.51 11.73
C PHE A 38 15.61 -4.26 10.75
N ASP A 39 16.00 -5.28 10.00
CA ASP A 39 16.93 -5.13 8.87
C ASP A 39 16.32 -4.30 7.72
N GLU A 40 15.00 -4.43 7.51
CA GLU A 40 14.22 -3.70 6.51
C GLU A 40 12.76 -3.58 6.97
N LEU A 41 12.21 -2.37 6.88
CA LEU A 41 10.82 -2.05 7.17
C LEU A 41 10.15 -1.49 5.91
N ALA A 42 9.00 -2.05 5.54
CA ALA A 42 8.28 -1.68 4.33
C ALA A 42 6.80 -1.39 4.62
N ILE A 43 6.21 -0.49 3.83
CA ILE A 43 4.78 -0.14 3.91
C ILE A 43 4.24 0.11 2.50
N TRP A 44 2.96 -0.17 2.29
CA TRP A 44 2.26 0.21 1.08
C TRP A 44 1.77 1.67 1.20
N SER A 45 2.32 2.57 0.38
CA SER A 45 2.05 4.01 0.50
C SER A 45 1.08 4.59 -0.53
N VAL A 46 0.64 3.80 -1.53
CA VAL A 46 -0.16 4.30 -2.67
C VAL A 46 -1.51 4.86 -2.21
N THR A 47 -2.13 4.22 -1.23
CA THR A 47 -3.45 4.61 -0.69
C THR A 47 -3.35 5.55 0.49
N LEU A 48 -2.14 5.85 0.97
CA LEU A 48 -1.97 6.78 2.09
C LEU A 48 -2.20 8.23 1.63
N PRO A 49 -2.77 9.09 2.48
CA PRO A 49 -2.87 10.52 2.20
C PRO A 49 -1.47 11.16 2.14
N GLU A 50 -1.35 12.31 1.47
CA GLU A 50 -0.07 12.99 1.25
C GLU A 50 0.68 13.32 2.54
N GLU A 51 -0.05 13.71 3.59
CA GLU A 51 0.50 13.98 4.93
C GLU A 51 1.21 12.76 5.52
N ALA A 52 0.61 11.57 5.40
CA ALA A 52 1.22 10.33 5.85
C ALA A 52 2.44 9.94 4.99
N ARG A 53 2.38 10.21 3.67
CA ARG A 53 3.55 10.01 2.79
C ARG A 53 4.69 10.97 3.12
N ALA A 54 4.41 12.18 3.61
CA ALA A 54 5.41 13.14 4.05
C ALA A 54 6.14 12.62 5.30
N LEU A 55 5.40 12.15 6.30
CA LEU A 55 5.97 11.52 7.50
C LEU A 55 6.87 10.33 7.17
N LEU A 56 6.48 9.48 6.22
CA LEU A 56 7.33 8.36 5.77
C LEU A 56 8.64 8.87 5.15
N ARG A 57 8.60 9.91 4.31
CA ARG A 57 9.80 10.51 3.72
C ARG A 57 10.71 11.12 4.78
N GLU A 58 10.14 11.84 5.75
CA GLU A 58 10.89 12.43 6.88
C GLU A 58 11.56 11.35 7.74
N ALA A 59 10.91 10.20 7.92
CA ALA A 59 11.46 9.04 8.61
C ALA A 59 12.49 8.24 7.77
N GLY A 60 12.82 8.70 6.56
CA GLY A 60 13.84 8.09 5.70
C GLY A 60 13.34 6.94 4.83
N PHE A 61 12.02 6.73 4.73
CA PHE A 61 11.48 5.78 3.76
C PHE A 61 11.71 6.31 2.35
N ASN A 62 12.23 5.43 1.50
CA ASN A 62 12.42 5.70 0.09
C ASN A 62 11.48 4.83 -0.73
N VAL A 63 10.98 5.38 -1.84
CA VAL A 63 10.24 4.58 -2.81
C VAL A 63 11.20 3.56 -3.41
N SER A 64 11.08 2.30 -3.01
CA SER A 64 11.89 1.24 -3.60
C SER A 64 11.61 1.19 -5.09
N ALA A 65 12.67 1.26 -5.92
CA ALA A 65 12.55 1.03 -7.36
C ALA A 65 12.25 -0.44 -7.69
N ALA A 66 12.61 -1.36 -6.77
CA ALA A 66 12.40 -2.78 -6.93
C ALA A 66 10.95 -3.19 -6.60
N PRO A 67 10.38 -4.17 -7.32
CA PRO A 67 8.99 -4.57 -7.13
C PRO A 67 8.85 -5.48 -5.90
N ALA A 68 8.84 -4.90 -4.71
CA ALA A 68 8.49 -5.63 -3.47
C ALA A 68 6.96 -5.71 -3.25
N SER A 69 6.16 -5.13 -4.15
CA SER A 69 4.71 -5.25 -4.15
C SER A 69 4.25 -6.33 -5.12
N ILE A 70 3.29 -7.14 -4.67
CA ILE A 70 2.52 -8.08 -5.50
C ILE A 70 2.00 -7.34 -6.76
N GLY A 71 1.68 -6.05 -6.66
CA GLY A 71 1.25 -5.22 -7.78
C GLY A 71 2.27 -5.01 -8.90
N ARG A 72 3.59 -5.04 -8.66
CA ARG A 72 4.59 -4.91 -9.75
C ARG A 72 5.02 -6.21 -10.40
N ALA A 73 4.79 -7.38 -9.78
CA ALA A 73 4.79 -8.64 -10.52
C ALA A 73 3.75 -8.60 -11.67
N TYR A 74 2.68 -7.82 -11.50
CA TYR A 74 1.68 -7.54 -12.54
C TYR A 74 2.02 -6.35 -13.45
N ARG A 75 2.76 -5.31 -12.99
CA ARG A 75 3.16 -4.17 -13.86
C ARG A 75 4.26 -4.51 -14.89
N GLY A 76 5.05 -5.57 -14.68
CA GLY A 76 6.11 -5.98 -15.61
C GLY A 76 5.62 -6.41 -17.00
N ARG A 77 4.31 -6.58 -17.19
CA ARG A 77 3.67 -6.72 -18.50
C ARG A 77 2.63 -5.63 -18.65
N ALA A 78 2.99 -4.47 -19.22
CA ALA A 78 2.12 -3.53 -19.95
C ALA A 78 0.66 -3.32 -19.46
N HIS A 79 0.36 -3.48 -18.18
CA HIS A 79 -1.00 -3.60 -17.68
C HIS A 79 -1.09 -2.72 -16.44
N GLY A 80 -1.70 -1.54 -16.59
CA GLY A 80 -2.04 -0.64 -15.48
C GLY A 80 -2.82 -1.39 -14.40
N SER A 81 -2.92 -0.83 -13.19
CA SER A 81 -3.69 -1.41 -12.09
C SER A 81 -5.05 -1.90 -12.59
N ARG A 82 -5.21 -3.22 -12.74
CA ARG A 82 -6.41 -3.82 -13.33
C ARG A 82 -7.44 -4.03 -12.24
N LEU A 83 -8.13 -2.95 -11.90
CA LEU A 83 -9.40 -3.07 -11.20
C LEU A 83 -10.44 -3.59 -12.19
N LEU A 84 -10.94 -4.79 -11.96
CA LEU A 84 -12.07 -5.34 -12.72
C LEU A 84 -13.35 -5.04 -11.93
N VAL A 85 -14.16 -4.13 -12.45
CA VAL A 85 -15.46 -3.81 -11.88
C VAL A 85 -16.55 -4.29 -12.84
N ARG A 86 -17.56 -5.01 -12.32
CA ARG A 86 -18.71 -5.48 -13.10
C ARG A 86 -20.00 -4.98 -12.44
N PRO A 87 -20.95 -4.40 -13.19
CA PRO A 87 -22.23 -4.04 -12.62
C PRO A 87 -23.01 -5.32 -12.31
N VAL A 88 -23.55 -5.41 -11.10
CA VAL A 88 -24.41 -6.53 -10.68
C VAL A 88 -25.83 -6.43 -11.25
N ARG A 89 -26.17 -5.25 -11.81
CA ARG A 89 -27.45 -4.93 -12.43
C ARG A 89 -27.25 -4.68 -13.94
N PRO A 90 -27.68 -5.59 -14.82
CA PRO A 90 -27.45 -5.50 -16.27
C PRO A 90 -28.03 -4.24 -16.92
N GLU A 91 -29.08 -3.67 -16.32
CA GLU A 91 -29.79 -2.48 -16.79
C GLU A 91 -29.04 -1.17 -16.52
N MET A 92 -27.96 -1.21 -15.72
CA MET A 92 -27.19 -0.01 -15.40
C MET A 92 -26.19 0.30 -16.52
N PRO A 93 -26.30 1.46 -17.20
CA PRO A 93 -25.37 1.82 -18.26
C PRO A 93 -23.95 1.99 -17.71
N PRO A 94 -22.91 1.82 -18.55
CA PRO A 94 -21.54 2.18 -18.21
C PRO A 94 -21.44 3.72 -18.10
N ALA A 95 -21.90 4.26 -16.97
CA ALA A 95 -21.73 5.66 -16.62
C ALA A 95 -20.31 5.94 -16.12
N GLU A 96 -19.96 7.20 -15.95
CA GLU A 96 -18.90 7.60 -15.00
C GLU A 96 -19.37 7.14 -13.62
N TRP A 97 -18.92 5.97 -13.18
CA TRP A 97 -19.35 5.42 -11.90
C TRP A 97 -18.80 6.32 -10.81
N VAL A 98 -19.71 7.00 -10.14
CA VAL A 98 -19.40 7.85 -9.00
C VAL A 98 -20.03 7.29 -7.74
N VAL A 99 -19.31 7.34 -6.63
CA VAL A 99 -19.82 7.06 -5.28
C VAL A 99 -19.59 8.31 -4.44
N ALA A 100 -20.66 8.96 -3.99
CA ALA A 100 -20.59 10.24 -3.28
C ALA A 100 -19.75 11.29 -4.04
N ASP A 101 -20.08 11.52 -5.31
CA ASP A 101 -19.37 12.40 -6.27
C ASP A 101 -17.90 12.00 -6.54
N ARG A 102 -17.54 10.81 -6.05
CA ARG A 102 -16.30 10.04 -6.14
C ARG A 102 -16.05 9.23 -7.41
N PRO A 103 -15.20 9.56 -8.40
CA PRO A 103 -14.90 8.63 -9.50
C PRO A 103 -14.42 7.27 -8.98
N LEU A 104 -15.24 6.24 -9.14
CA LEU A 104 -14.98 4.90 -8.62
C LEU A 104 -13.78 4.25 -9.31
N LEU A 105 -13.47 4.62 -10.55
CA LEU A 105 -12.30 4.06 -11.25
C LEU A 105 -10.98 4.78 -10.89
N ASP A 106 -11.05 5.87 -10.13
CA ASP A 106 -9.88 6.56 -9.60
C ASP A 106 -9.47 5.96 -8.25
N LEU A 107 -8.51 5.04 -8.29
CA LEU A 107 -7.99 4.35 -7.10
C LEU A 107 -7.39 5.30 -6.06
N GLU A 108 -6.96 6.51 -6.43
CA GLU A 108 -6.42 7.49 -5.49
C GLU A 108 -7.50 8.02 -4.53
N GLN A 109 -8.77 7.85 -4.90
CA GLN A 109 -9.92 8.30 -4.11
C GLN A 109 -10.48 7.21 -3.20
N TRP A 110 -9.91 6.01 -3.23
CA TRP A 110 -10.35 4.88 -2.43
C TRP A 110 -9.63 4.87 -1.08
N ASP A 111 -10.40 4.91 0.00
CA ASP A 111 -9.93 4.48 1.32
C ASP A 111 -9.95 2.94 1.34
N LEU A 112 -8.97 2.32 0.67
CA LEU A 112 -8.77 0.87 0.64
C LEU A 112 -8.31 0.39 2.03
N ARG A 113 -9.26 0.20 2.93
CA ARG A 113 -9.05 -0.58 4.15
C ARG A 113 -9.04 -2.05 3.76
N MET A 114 -8.12 -2.79 4.38
CA MET A 114 -7.82 -4.21 4.15
C MET A 114 -9.03 -4.99 3.60
N ILE A 115 -8.99 -5.33 2.31
CA ILE A 115 -10.00 -6.22 1.72
C ILE A 115 -9.72 -7.61 2.26
N TYR A 116 -10.55 -8.05 3.21
CA TYR A 116 -10.61 -9.46 3.57
C TYR A 116 -11.23 -10.21 2.40
N SER A 117 -10.41 -10.98 1.70
CA SER A 117 -10.90 -12.06 0.85
C SER A 117 -11.11 -13.25 1.78
N ASP A 118 -12.35 -13.47 2.23
CA ASP A 118 -12.77 -14.79 2.68
C ASP A 118 -12.83 -15.69 1.44
N GLY A 119 -11.70 -16.33 1.13
CA GLY A 119 -11.67 -17.29 0.04
C GLY A 119 -12.68 -18.41 0.31
N PHE A 120 -13.77 -18.43 -0.47
CA PHE A 120 -14.59 -19.60 -0.71
C PHE A 120 -14.17 -20.25 -2.03
#